data_AF-A0A401W1E2-F1
#
_entry.id   AF-A0A401W1E2-F1
#
_cell.length_a   1.000
_cell.length_b   1.000
_cell.length_c   1.000
_cell.angle_alpha   90.00
_cell.angle_beta   90.00
_cell.angle_gamma   90.00
#
_symmetry.space_group_name_H-M   'P 1'
#
loop_
_entity.id
_entity.type
_entity.pdbx_description
1 polymer ?
#
loop_
_entity_poly.entity_id
_entity_poly.type
_entity_poly.pdbx_seq_one_letter_code
_entity_poly.pdbx_strand_id
1 'polypeptide(L)' 'MTATQIDLDDSLMSQAAEILGTTTKKATVNEALRRLVATETQLRHLDELASGALPDLGDPEVMAEAWR' A
#
# COMPACT_ATOMS: atom_id res chain seq x y z
N MET A 1 13.43 12.24 -6.28
CA MET A 1 12.22 12.27 -7.13
C MET A 1 12.58 12.91 -8.45
N THR A 2 12.17 12.33 -9.56
CA THR A 2 12.31 12.91 -10.91
C THR A 2 11.02 13.59 -11.33
N ALA A 3 11.09 14.55 -12.24
CA ALA A 3 9.92 15.18 -12.84
C ALA A 3 9.57 14.45 -14.15
N THR A 4 8.29 14.21 -14.38
CA THR A 4 7.78 13.56 -15.58
C THR A 4 6.57 14.34 -16.06
N GLN A 5 6.55 14.70 -17.35
CA GLN A 5 5.41 15.34 -17.98
C GLN A 5 4.45 14.27 -18.48
N ILE A 6 3.21 14.31 -18.00
CA ILE A 6 2.13 13.39 -18.36
C ILE A 6 0.83 14.18 -18.47
N ASP A 7 -0.06 13.73 -19.35
CA ASP A 7 -1.42 14.24 -19.40
C ASP A 7 -2.28 13.50 -18.37
N LEU A 8 -3.11 14.25 -17.65
CA LEU A 8 -3.97 13.73 -16.58
C LEU A 8 -5.39 14.25 -16.80
N ASP A 9 -6.37 13.39 -16.52
CA ASP A 9 -7.76 13.80 -16.47
C ASP A 9 -7.98 14.70 -15.23
N ASP A 10 -8.33 15.97 -15.46
CA ASP A 10 -8.51 16.95 -14.39
C ASP A 10 -9.71 16.65 -13.48
N SER A 11 -10.77 16.01 -14.02
CA SER A 11 -11.92 15.60 -13.20
C SER A 11 -11.55 14.47 -12.26
N LEU A 12 -10.86 13.45 -12.78
CA LEU A 12 -10.36 12.35 -11.95
C LEU A 12 -9.34 12.83 -10.93
N MET A 13 -8.46 13.77 -11.32
CA MET A 13 -7.48 14.37 -10.43
C MET A 13 -8.14 15.11 -9.27
N SER A 14 -9.25 15.81 -9.54
CA SER A 14 -10.01 16.54 -8.53
C SER A 14 -10.71 15.59 -7.56
N GLN A 15 -11.37 14.56 -8.07
CA GLN A 15 -11.99 13.51 -7.23
C GLN A 15 -10.95 12.80 -6.34
N ALA A 16 -9.79 12.46 -6.91
CA ALA A 16 -8.71 11.87 -6.14
C ALA A 16 -8.18 12.85 -5.06
N ALA A 17 -8.09 14.15 -5.36
CA ALA A 17 -7.64 15.14 -4.40
C ALA A 17 -8.61 15.27 -3.22
N GLU A 18 -9.91 15.26 -3.48
CA GLU A 18 -10.97 15.25 -2.47
C GLU A 18 -10.90 14.00 -1.59
N ILE A 19 -10.85 12.81 -2.19
CA ILE A 19 -10.76 11.53 -1.47
C ILE A 19 -9.50 11.47 -0.60
N LEU A 20 -8.38 12.00 -1.11
CA LEU A 20 -7.10 11.97 -0.42
C LEU A 20 -6.90 13.16 0.54
N GLY A 21 -7.80 14.15 0.54
CA GLY A 21 -7.68 15.37 1.35
C GLY A 21 -6.45 16.21 1.00
N THR A 22 -6.05 16.23 -0.28
CA THR A 22 -4.81 16.89 -0.74
C THR A 22 -5.11 18.15 -1.53
N THR A 23 -4.21 19.13 -1.48
CA THR A 23 -4.41 20.46 -2.08
C THR A 23 -3.59 20.72 -3.35
N THR A 24 -2.69 19.80 -3.73
CA THR A 24 -1.83 19.96 -4.92
C THR A 24 -1.80 18.69 -5.75
N LYS A 25 -1.80 18.82 -7.08
CA LYS A 25 -1.68 17.68 -8.02
C LYS A 25 -0.50 16.76 -7.68
N LYS A 26 0.65 17.34 -7.33
CA LYS A 26 1.84 16.58 -6.89
C LYS A 26 1.56 15.77 -5.63
N ALA A 27 0.96 16.36 -4.60
CA ALA A 27 0.65 15.64 -3.36
C ALA A 27 -0.32 14.48 -3.63
N THR A 28 -1.37 14.73 -4.41
CA THR A 28 -2.38 13.73 -4.76
C THR A 28 -1.78 12.57 -5.54
N VAL A 29 -0.98 12.82 -6.59
CA VAL A 29 -0.35 11.75 -7.38
C VAL A 29 0.61 10.92 -6.53
N ASN A 30 1.46 11.56 -5.73
CA ASN A 30 2.41 10.83 -4.89
C ASN A 30 1.68 10.00 -3.82
N GLU A 31 0.61 10.54 -3.24
CA GLU A 31 -0.15 9.82 -2.23
C GLU A 31 -0.96 8.66 -2.81
N ALA A 32 -1.58 8.85 -3.98
CA ALA A 32 -2.26 7.78 -4.70
C ALA A 32 -1.30 6.62 -5.00
N LEU A 33 -0.11 6.91 -5.51
CA LEU A 33 0.91 5.89 -5.79
C LEU A 33 1.38 5.18 -4.52
N ARG A 34 1.59 5.91 -3.41
CA ARG A 34 1.96 5.29 -2.13
C ARG A 34 0.87 4.35 -1.64
N ARG A 35 -0.39 4.77 -1.67
CA ARG A 35 -1.52 3.93 -1.22
C ARG A 35 -1.68 2.69 -2.08
N LEU A 36 -1.53 2.81 -3.40
CA LEU A 36 -1.57 1.66 -4.30
C LEU A 36 -0.49 0.64 -3.94
N VAL A 37 0.78 1.09 -3.86
CA VAL A 37 1.90 0.20 -3.52
C VAL A 37 1.72 -0.43 -2.15
N ALA A 38 1.28 0.34 -1.14
CA ALA A 38 1.02 -0.17 0.19
C ALA A 38 -0.08 -1.24 0.19
N THR A 39 -1.18 -1.00 -0.53
CA THR A 39 -2.32 -1.93 -0.62
C THR A 39 -1.89 -3.24 -1.29
N GLU A 40 -1.25 -3.18 -2.45
CA GLU A 40 -0.77 -4.36 -3.17
C GLU A 40 0.27 -5.16 -2.37
N THR A 41 1.13 -4.45 -1.63
CA THR A 41 2.12 -5.10 -0.75
C THR A 41 1.45 -5.80 0.42
N GLN A 42 0.46 -5.17 1.04
CA GLN A 42 -0.32 -5.78 2.12
C GLN A 42 -1.08 -7.02 1.64
N LEU A 43 -1.75 -6.95 0.48
CA LEU A 43 -2.45 -8.10 -0.10
C LEU A 43 -1.51 -9.27 -0.37
N ARG A 44 -0.36 -9.01 -0.98
CA ARG A 44 0.66 -10.07 -1.21
C ARG A 44 1.13 -10.71 0.09
N HIS A 45 1.39 -9.93 1.14
CA HIS A 45 1.78 -10.52 2.44
C HIS A 45 0.66 -11.36 3.05
N LEU A 46 -0.59 -10.95 2.90
CA LEU A 46 -1.74 -11.75 3.34
C LEU A 46 -1.85 -13.06 2.56
N ASP A 47 -1.61 -13.02 1.25
CA ASP A 47 -1.60 -14.23 0.41
C ASP A 47 -0.44 -15.17 0.80
N GLU A 48 0.75 -14.63 1.07
CA GLU A 48 1.90 -15.40 1.56
C GLU A 48 1.58 -16.10 2.89
N LEU A 49 0.98 -15.36 3.84
CA LEU A 49 0.50 -15.91 5.11
C LEU A 49 -0.54 -17.03 4.88
N ALA A 50 -1.54 -16.79 4.03
CA ALA A 50 -2.59 -17.74 3.73
C ALA A 50 -2.08 -18.99 3.00
N SER A 51 -1.02 -18.86 2.20
CA SER A 51 -0.38 -19.97 1.49
C SER A 51 0.45 -20.89 2.38
N GLY A 52 0.67 -20.52 3.65
CA GLY A 52 1.53 -21.26 4.58
C GLY A 52 3.03 -21.05 4.33
N ALA A 53 3.41 -19.99 3.64
CA ALA A 53 4.82 -19.68 3.34
C ALA A 53 5.64 -19.27 4.57
N LEU A 54 4.98 -19.06 5.72
CA LEU A 54 5.59 -18.71 7.01
C LEU A 54 5.25 -19.80 8.05
N PRO A 55 5.84 -21.00 7.93
CA PRO A 55 5.46 -22.17 8.74
C PRO A 55 5.67 -21.94 10.24
N ASP A 56 6.73 -21.20 10.60
CA ASP A 56 7.05 -20.84 11.99
C ASP A 56 5.92 -20.02 12.65
N LEU A 57 5.22 -19.17 11.88
CA LEU A 57 4.07 -18.40 12.41
C LEU A 57 2.85 -19.29 12.67
N GLY A 58 2.80 -20.47 12.06
CA GLY A 58 1.77 -21.49 12.32
C GLY A 58 2.10 -22.44 13.47
N ASP A 59 3.33 -22.39 14.01
CA ASP A 59 3.78 -23.26 15.09
C ASP A 59 3.51 -22.61 16.47
N PRO A 60 2.63 -23.20 17.31
CA PRO A 60 2.30 -22.65 18.62
C PRO A 60 3.49 -22.60 19.60
N GLU A 61 4.44 -23.52 19.50
CA GLU A 61 5.62 -23.55 20.40
C GLU A 61 6.58 -22.41 20.05
N VAL A 62 6.85 -22.21 18.75
CA VAL A 62 7.69 -21.10 18.26
C VAL A 62 7.09 -19.75 18.63
N MET A 63 5.77 -19.58 18.43
CA MET A 63 5.10 -18.34 18.80
C MET A 63 5.12 -18.09 20.32
N ALA A 64 4.96 -19.13 21.15
CA ALA A 64 5.04 -19.00 22.61
C ALA A 64 6.43 -18.60 23.11
N GLU A 65 7.49 -18.94 22.39
CA GLU A 65 8.85 -18.47 22.68
C GLU A 65 9.06 -17.00 22.29
N ALA A 66 8.51 -16.57 21.15
CA ALA A 66 8.68 -15.21 20.64
C ALA A 66 8.04 -14.10 21.52
N TRP A 67 7.00 -14.44 22.30
CA TRP A 67 6.27 -13.50 23.18
C TRP A 67 6.76 -13.50 24.64
N ARG A 68 7.86 -14.20 24.92
CA ARG A 68 8.43 -14.30 26.27
C ARG A 68 9.38 -13.14 26.56
#